data_AF-A0A929H8Q5-F1
#
_entry.id   AF-A0A929H8Q5-F1
#
_cell.length_a   1.000
_cell.length_b   1.000
_cell.length_c   1.000
_cell.angle_alpha   90.00
_cell.angle_beta   90.00
_cell.angle_gamma   90.00
#
_symmetry.space_group_name_H-M   'P 1'
#
loop_
_entity.id
_entity.type
_entity.pdbx_description
1 polymer ?
#
loop_
_entity_poly.entity_id
_entity_poly.type
_entity_poly.pdbx_seq_one_letter_code
_entity_poly.pdbx_strand_id
1 'polypeptide(L)'
;MKKSYLTVLLSLGIMLFMPHLANGQDPLTPEELLKLKTIGVVQISPENKEVIYSVSTPRGPNDKPGASSRQYLRASLNNWVPTPLFENRASASSPQYSSDGKHIGFLYANEDEPRQVWVMSSTGGKIKKLSNEPSGVSQFKWQPGKNGIAYLSREMIPIAKKN
;
A
#
# COMPACT_ATOMS: atom_id res chain seq x y z
N MET A 1 1.22 -72.45 -27.16
CA MET A 1 1.72 -71.10 -27.52
C MET A 1 0.65 -70.01 -27.38
N LYS A 2 -0.01 -69.85 -26.21
CA LYS A 2 -1.09 -68.84 -26.03
C LYS A 2 -0.96 -67.95 -24.79
N LYS A 3 0.15 -68.05 -24.03
CA LYS A 3 0.33 -67.32 -22.76
C LYS A 3 1.21 -66.06 -22.83
N SER A 4 1.78 -65.72 -23.99
CA SER A 4 2.69 -64.56 -24.14
C SER A 4 1.98 -63.26 -24.58
N TYR A 5 0.85 -63.35 -25.28
CA TYR A 5 0.14 -62.17 -25.79
C TYR A 5 -0.68 -61.45 -24.71
N LEU A 6 -1.07 -62.15 -23.65
CA LEU A 6 -1.86 -61.57 -22.56
C LEU A 6 -1.03 -60.60 -21.71
N THR A 7 0.28 -60.86 -21.57
CA THR A 7 1.19 -60.01 -20.79
C THR A 7 1.59 -58.73 -21.52
N VAL A 8 1.67 -58.77 -22.86
CA VAL A 8 1.99 -57.59 -23.70
C VAL A 8 0.78 -56.66 -23.86
N LEU A 9 -0.45 -57.21 -23.89
CA LEU A 9 -1.68 -56.40 -23.92
C LEU A 9 -1.97 -55.71 -22.57
N LEU A 10 -1.55 -56.31 -21.45
CA LEU A 10 -1.75 -55.72 -20.13
C LEU A 10 -0.78 -54.56 -19.85
N SER A 11 0.44 -54.59 -20.42
CA SER A 11 1.39 -53.46 -20.31
C SER A 11 1.04 -52.29 -21.23
N LEU A 12 0.41 -52.52 -22.38
CA LEU A 12 -0.01 -51.45 -23.31
C LEU A 12 -1.25 -50.68 -22.80
N GLY A 13 -2.13 -51.34 -22.03
CA GLY A 13 -3.32 -50.72 -21.45
C GLY A 13 -3.05 -49.75 -20.30
N ILE A 14 -1.94 -49.94 -19.57
CA ILE A 14 -1.58 -49.09 -18.41
C ILE A 14 -0.92 -47.77 -18.88
N MET A 15 -0.37 -47.71 -20.09
CA MET A 15 0.27 -46.51 -20.62
C MET A 15 -0.71 -45.48 -21.22
N LEU A 16 -1.95 -45.89 -21.52
CA LEU A 16 -3.01 -45.03 -22.06
C LEU A 16 -3.90 -44.37 -20.99
N PHE A 17 -3.66 -44.66 -19.71
CA PHE A 17 -4.37 -44.09 -18.56
C PHE A 17 -3.40 -43.49 -17.54
N MET A 18 -2.25 -42.98 -17.96
CA MET A 18 -1.62 -41.92 -17.17
C MET A 18 -2.46 -40.66 -17.41
N PRO A 19 -3.28 -40.18 -16.44
CA PRO A 19 -3.60 -38.78 -16.48
C PRO A 19 -2.25 -38.09 -16.47
N HIS A 20 -1.94 -37.34 -17.53
CA HIS A 20 -0.99 -36.26 -17.35
C HIS A 20 -1.58 -35.47 -16.18
N LEU A 21 -0.97 -35.60 -15.00
CA LEU A 21 -0.98 -34.55 -14.00
C LEU A 21 -0.28 -33.38 -14.71
N ALA A 22 -1.03 -32.72 -15.60
CA ALA A 22 -0.76 -31.38 -16.00
C ALA A 22 -0.86 -30.63 -14.68
N ASN A 23 0.31 -30.40 -14.09
CA ASN A 23 0.50 -29.60 -12.90
C ASN A 23 0.29 -28.12 -13.30
N GLY A 24 -0.86 -27.84 -13.89
CA GLY A 24 -1.32 -26.51 -14.24
C GLY A 24 -1.86 -25.90 -12.96
N GLN A 25 -1.37 -24.72 -12.61
CA GLN A 25 -1.92 -23.95 -11.50
C GLN A 25 -3.42 -23.77 -11.72
N ASP A 26 -4.19 -23.81 -10.62
CA ASP A 26 -5.61 -23.51 -10.67
C ASP A 26 -5.84 -22.17 -11.40
N PRO A 27 -6.82 -22.08 -12.31
CA PRO A 27 -7.09 -20.84 -13.02
C PRO A 27 -7.54 -19.77 -12.02
N LEU A 28 -6.98 -18.56 -12.18
CA LEU A 28 -7.30 -17.43 -11.31
C LEU A 28 -8.81 -17.10 -11.38
N THR A 29 -9.49 -17.26 -10.25
CA THR A 29 -10.93 -17.02 -10.14
C THR A 29 -11.25 -15.52 -9.92
N PRO A 30 -12.46 -15.04 -10.25
CA PRO A 30 -12.90 -13.69 -9.89
C PRO A 30 -12.76 -13.37 -8.40
N GLU A 31 -13.03 -14.35 -7.54
CA GLU A 31 -12.90 -14.23 -6.09
C GLU A 31 -11.44 -14.08 -5.66
N GLU A 32 -10.51 -14.72 -6.36
CA GLU A 32 -9.07 -14.56 -6.13
C GLU A 32 -8.53 -13.22 -6.65
N LEU A 33 -9.07 -12.71 -7.76
CA LEU A 33 -8.75 -11.36 -8.23
C LEU A 33 -9.07 -10.31 -7.15
N LEU A 34 -10.17 -10.48 -6.42
CA LEU A 34 -10.55 -9.59 -5.30
C LEU A 34 -9.63 -9.72 -4.08
N LYS A 35 -8.78 -10.75 -4.00
CA LYS A 35 -7.78 -10.93 -2.93
C LYS A 35 -6.43 -10.30 -3.27
N LEU A 36 -6.21 -9.88 -4.52
CA LEU A 36 -4.93 -9.31 -4.95
C LEU A 36 -4.65 -7.98 -4.26
N LYS A 37 -3.60 -7.98 -3.44
CA LYS A 37 -3.08 -6.77 -2.81
C LYS A 37 -2.12 -6.07 -3.76
N THR A 38 -2.19 -4.74 -3.79
CA THR A 38 -1.27 -3.93 -4.60
C THR A 38 -0.33 -3.14 -3.71
N ILE A 39 0.94 -3.06 -4.13
CA ILE A 39 1.93 -2.19 -3.51
C ILE A 39 1.92 -0.85 -4.24
N GLY A 40 1.89 0.23 -3.46
CA GLY A 40 1.83 1.61 -3.96
C GLY A 40 3.05 2.40 -3.52
N VAL A 41 2.82 3.67 -3.13
CA VAL A 41 3.81 4.63 -2.58
C VAL A 41 5.00 3.90 -1.96
N VAL A 42 6.20 4.08 -2.52
CA VAL A 42 7.46 3.55 -1.98
C VAL A 42 8.38 4.72 -1.67
N GLN A 43 8.95 4.74 -0.47
CA GLN A 43 9.95 5.72 -0.04
C GLN A 43 11.07 4.99 0.69
N ILE A 44 12.28 5.09 0.17
CA ILE A 44 13.48 4.57 0.84
C ILE A 44 14.00 5.67 1.77
N SER A 45 14.41 5.31 2.98
CA SER A 45 15.07 6.21 3.93
C SER A 45 16.35 6.79 3.28
N PRO A 46 16.73 8.06 3.48
CA PRO A 46 17.94 8.64 2.88
C PRO A 46 19.23 7.86 3.16
N GLU A 47 19.31 7.18 4.30
CA GLU A 47 20.42 6.33 4.72
C GLU A 47 20.38 4.90 4.13
N ASN A 48 19.40 4.57 3.30
CA ASN A 48 19.19 3.26 2.66
C ASN A 48 19.09 2.08 3.64
N LYS A 49 18.43 2.26 4.80
CA LYS A 49 18.25 1.20 5.81
C LYS A 49 16.82 0.70 5.93
N GLU A 50 15.85 1.51 5.50
CA GLU A 50 14.44 1.23 5.65
C GLU A 50 13.65 1.65 4.41
N VAL A 51 12.49 1.02 4.23
CA VAL A 51 11.49 1.42 3.25
C VAL A 51 10.14 1.65 3.92
N ILE A 52 9.47 2.73 3.53
CA ILE A 52 8.03 2.91 3.73
C ILE A 52 7.33 2.50 2.44
N TYR A 53 6.28 1.70 2.57
CA TYR A 53 5.46 1.32 1.44
C TYR A 53 3.97 1.23 1.79
N SER A 54 3.10 1.39 0.81
CA SER A 54 1.65 1.20 1.01
C SER A 54 1.18 -0.13 0.46
N VAL A 55 0.33 -0.84 1.21
CA VAL A 55 -0.40 -2.03 0.76
C VAL A 55 -1.87 -1.65 0.62
N SER A 56 -2.43 -1.79 -0.58
CA SER A 56 -3.87 -1.62 -0.83
C SER A 56 -4.53 -2.98 -0.94
N THR A 57 -5.56 -3.22 -0.11
CA THR A 57 -6.37 -4.44 -0.11
C THR A 57 -7.74 -4.11 -0.71
N PRO A 58 -8.18 -4.79 -1.78
CA PRO A 58 -9.50 -4.58 -2.36
C PRO A 58 -10.62 -4.80 -1.34
N ARG A 59 -11.79 -4.22 -1.63
CA ARG A 59 -12.99 -4.45 -0.82
C ARG A 59 -13.53 -5.85 -1.09
N GLY A 60 -13.96 -6.51 -0.02
CA GLY A 60 -14.65 -7.77 -0.11
C GLY A 60 -16.12 -7.59 -0.54
N PRO A 61 -16.80 -8.67 -0.96
CA PRO A 61 -18.21 -8.64 -1.37
C PRO A 61 -19.17 -8.09 -0.30
N ASN A 62 -18.81 -8.22 0.98
CA ASN A 62 -19.63 -7.81 2.13
C ASN A 62 -19.20 -6.46 2.74
N ASP A 63 -18.16 -5.82 2.20
CA ASP A 63 -17.72 -4.51 2.69
C ASP A 63 -18.65 -3.39 2.21
N LYS A 64 -18.67 -2.28 2.96
CA LYS A 64 -19.32 -1.05 2.47
C LYS A 64 -18.69 -0.62 1.13
N PRO A 65 -19.49 -0.14 0.16
CA PRO A 65 -18.96 0.39 -1.09
C PRO A 65 -17.91 1.47 -0.85
N GLY A 66 -16.82 1.44 -1.61
CA GLY A 66 -15.77 2.44 -1.52
C GLY A 66 -14.44 1.98 -2.11
N ALA A 67 -13.43 2.84 -2.02
CA ALA A 67 -12.08 2.53 -2.45
C ALA A 67 -11.44 1.41 -1.59
N SER A 68 -10.42 0.74 -2.14
CA SER A 68 -9.58 -0.21 -1.44
C SER A 68 -9.04 0.36 -0.13
N SER A 69 -8.93 -0.50 0.89
CA SER A 69 -8.27 -0.12 2.13
C SER A 69 -6.77 0.00 1.90
N ARG A 70 -6.16 1.13 2.27
CA ARG A 70 -4.71 1.35 2.13
C ARG A 70 -4.06 1.47 3.50
N GLN A 71 -3.06 0.63 3.75
CA GLN A 71 -2.21 0.69 4.93
C GLN A 71 -0.79 1.12 4.52
N TYR A 72 -0.15 1.96 5.33
CA TYR A 72 1.27 2.28 5.19
C TYR A 72 2.07 1.46 6.20
N LEU A 73 3.08 0.77 5.71
CA LEU A 73 4.00 -0.07 6.47
C LEU A 73 5.42 0.49 6.32
N ARG A 74 6.27 0.19 7.30
CA ARG A 74 7.71 0.38 7.23
C ARG A 74 8.43 -0.94 7.49
N ALA A 75 9.57 -1.16 6.85
CA ALA A 75 10.37 -2.36 7.06
C ALA A 75 11.86 -2.08 6.87
N SER A 76 12.70 -2.67 7.73
CA SER A 76 14.15 -2.65 7.51
C SER A 76 14.50 -3.44 6.25
N LEU A 77 15.41 -2.91 5.44
CA LEU A 77 15.88 -3.59 4.22
C LEU A 77 16.72 -4.84 4.50
N ASN A 78 17.17 -5.02 5.75
CA ASN A 78 17.98 -6.18 6.15
C ASN A 78 17.13 -7.41 6.48
N ASN A 79 15.99 -7.23 7.14
CA ASN A 79 15.17 -8.34 7.67
C ASN A 79 13.73 -8.37 7.16
N TRP A 80 13.28 -7.32 6.47
CA TRP A 80 11.94 -7.22 5.86
C TRP A 80 10.78 -7.46 6.81
N VAL A 81 10.93 -7.18 8.10
CA VAL A 81 9.82 -7.29 9.06
C VAL A 81 8.97 -6.02 8.98
N PRO A 82 7.70 -6.10 8.51
CA PRO A 82 6.89 -4.92 8.34
C PRO A 82 6.15 -4.54 9.62
N THR A 83 6.12 -3.25 9.92
CA THR A 83 5.32 -2.69 11.01
C THR A 83 4.44 -1.54 10.49
N PRO A 84 3.27 -1.29 11.10
CA PRO A 84 2.45 -0.13 10.75
C PRO A 84 3.22 1.18 10.90
N LEU A 85 3.18 2.03 9.88
CA LEU A 85 3.80 3.36 9.98
C LEU A 85 2.99 4.30 10.88
N PHE A 86 1.66 4.22 10.81
CA PHE A 86 0.75 5.09 11.54
C PHE A 86 -0.08 4.28 12.53
N GLU A 87 0.04 4.61 13.81
CA GLU A 87 -0.83 4.09 14.87
C GLU A 87 -2.12 4.92 14.92
N ASN A 88 -3.29 4.27 14.87
CA ASN A 88 -4.61 4.90 15.07
C ASN A 88 -4.91 6.15 14.21
N ARG A 89 -4.31 6.26 13.01
CA ARG A 89 -4.48 7.40 12.10
C ARG A 89 -4.84 6.94 10.70
N ALA A 90 -6.04 6.39 10.56
CA ALA A 90 -6.52 5.83 9.30
C ALA A 90 -6.55 6.85 8.13
N SER A 91 -6.69 8.15 8.42
CA SER A 91 -6.71 9.23 7.43
C SER A 91 -5.31 9.72 7.00
N ALA A 92 -4.23 9.17 7.56
CA ALA A 92 -2.87 9.59 7.22
C ALA A 92 -2.45 9.05 5.85
N SER A 93 -1.75 9.87 5.06
CA SER A 93 -1.41 9.55 3.67
C SER A 93 -0.16 10.27 3.18
N SER A 94 0.37 9.82 2.04
CA SER A 94 1.52 10.43 1.35
C SER A 94 2.75 10.63 2.24
N PRO A 95 3.20 9.60 3.00
CA PRO A 95 4.41 9.72 3.82
C PRO A 95 5.64 9.96 2.95
N GLN A 96 6.53 10.85 3.39
CA GLN A 96 7.78 11.21 2.73
C GLN A 96 8.85 11.48 3.78
N TYR A 97 10.03 10.88 3.63
CA TYR A 97 11.19 11.23 4.47
C TYR A 97 11.67 12.65 4.16
N SER A 98 12.09 13.36 5.20
CA SER A 98 12.92 14.57 5.04
C SER A 98 14.27 14.21 4.43
N SER A 99 14.94 15.18 3.79
CA SER A 99 16.24 14.94 3.15
C SER A 99 17.33 14.46 4.13
N ASP A 100 17.21 14.80 5.41
CA ASP A 100 18.13 14.38 6.48
C ASP A 100 17.72 13.06 7.17
N GLY A 101 16.58 12.45 6.77
CA GLY A 101 16.07 11.20 7.30
C GLY A 101 15.51 11.26 8.73
N LYS A 102 15.54 12.43 9.39
CA LYS A 102 15.11 12.57 10.79
C LYS A 102 13.61 12.64 10.95
N HIS A 103 12.88 12.97 9.89
CA HIS A 103 11.46 13.23 9.93
C HIS A 103 10.70 12.50 8.84
N ILE A 104 9.45 12.16 9.15
CA ILE A 104 8.47 11.71 8.16
C ILE A 104 7.37 12.75 8.12
N GLY A 105 7.22 13.38 6.97
CA GLY A 105 6.12 14.27 6.64
C GLY A 105 4.98 13.46 6.04
N PHE A 106 3.74 13.83 6.33
CA PHE A 106 2.56 13.17 5.79
C PHE A 106 1.36 14.11 5.78
N LEU A 107 0.36 13.76 4.98
CA LEU A 107 -0.92 14.45 4.99
C LEU A 107 -1.88 13.75 5.94
N TYR A 108 -2.55 14.51 6.79
CA TYR A 108 -3.50 13.97 7.75
C TYR A 108 -4.66 14.94 8.02
N ALA A 109 -5.87 14.39 8.01
CA ALA A 109 -7.10 15.08 8.41
C ALA A 109 -7.51 14.57 9.79
N ASN A 110 -7.78 15.51 10.70
CA ASN A 110 -8.40 15.22 11.98
C ASN A 110 -9.93 15.28 11.83
N GLU A 111 -10.71 14.83 12.82
CA GLU A 111 -12.19 14.75 12.71
C GLU A 111 -12.83 16.10 12.34
N ASP A 112 -12.33 17.19 12.92
CA ASP A 112 -12.88 18.55 12.73
C ASP A 112 -12.07 19.42 11.76
N GLU A 113 -10.94 18.94 11.24
CA GLU A 113 -10.01 19.76 10.46
C GLU A 113 -9.72 19.16 9.09
N PRO A 114 -9.67 20.00 8.04
CA PRO A 114 -9.27 19.54 6.73
C PRO A 114 -7.84 19.01 6.76
N ARG A 115 -7.51 18.17 5.78
CA ARG A 115 -6.18 17.57 5.63
C ARG A 115 -5.08 18.64 5.66
N GLN A 116 -4.07 18.48 6.50
CA GLN A 116 -2.90 19.37 6.57
C GLN A 116 -1.61 18.58 6.41
N VAL A 117 -0.49 19.29 6.29
CA VAL A 117 0.85 18.69 6.41
C VAL A 117 1.19 18.53 7.89
N TRP A 118 1.53 17.31 8.27
CA TRP A 118 2.01 16.95 9.59
C TRP A 118 3.39 16.30 9.48
N VAL A 119 4.12 16.31 10.59
CA VAL A 119 5.44 15.72 10.70
C VAL A 119 5.57 14.92 11.99
N MET A 120 6.34 13.84 11.96
CA MET A 120 6.82 13.11 13.13
C MET A 120 8.30 12.77 13.00
N SER A 121 8.92 12.33 14.10
CA SER A 121 10.24 11.68 14.03
C SER A 121 10.17 10.49 13.07
N SER A 122 11.26 10.20 12.35
CA SER A 122 11.35 9.01 11.51
C SER A 122 11.28 7.71 12.32
N THR A 123 11.46 7.76 13.64
CA THR A 123 11.22 6.64 14.56
C THR A 123 9.79 6.56 15.10
N GLY A 124 8.91 7.49 14.71
CA GLY A 124 7.51 7.57 15.16
C GLY A 124 7.28 8.49 16.36
N GLY A 125 6.14 8.33 17.03
CA GLY A 125 5.78 9.11 18.22
C GLY A 125 4.88 10.31 17.96
N LYS A 126 5.12 11.41 18.69
CA LYS A 126 4.27 12.62 18.65
C LYS A 126 4.36 13.31 17.28
N ILE A 127 3.23 13.83 16.82
CA ILE A 127 3.10 14.52 15.54
C ILE A 127 3.02 16.04 15.77
N LYS A 128 3.48 16.83 14.80
CA LYS A 128 3.38 18.29 14.78
C LYS A 128 2.77 18.74 13.46
N LYS A 129 1.85 19.71 13.53
CA LYS A 129 1.20 20.33 12.37
C LYS A 129 2.13 21.39 11.77
N LEU A 130 2.29 21.39 10.44
CA LEU A 130 3.16 22.33 9.70
C LEU A 130 2.39 23.31 8.79
N SER A 131 1.11 23.05 8.50
CA SER A 131 0.27 23.94 7.68
C SER A 131 -1.07 24.20 8.34
N ASN A 132 -1.73 25.31 7.95
CA ASN A 132 -3.04 25.68 8.47
C ASN A 132 -3.90 26.32 7.37
N GLU A 133 -4.28 25.51 6.39
CA GLU A 133 -5.04 25.98 5.23
C GLU A 133 -6.54 25.73 5.39
N PRO A 134 -7.42 26.74 5.25
CA PRO A 134 -8.88 26.58 5.36
C PRO A 134 -9.47 25.51 4.44
N SER A 135 -8.94 25.37 3.22
CA SER A 135 -9.36 24.33 2.26
C SER A 135 -8.55 23.04 2.34
N GLY A 136 -7.61 22.95 3.28
CA GLY A 136 -6.69 21.83 3.40
C GLY A 136 -5.61 21.78 2.32
N VAL A 137 -4.71 20.83 2.48
CA VAL A 137 -3.58 20.57 1.61
C VAL A 137 -3.82 19.28 0.83
N SER A 138 -3.69 19.36 -0.50
CA SER A 138 -3.87 18.22 -1.39
C SER A 138 -2.56 17.46 -1.65
N GLN A 139 -1.43 18.18 -1.69
CA GLN A 139 -0.10 17.64 -1.94
C GLN A 139 0.96 18.46 -1.21
N PHE A 140 2.09 17.84 -0.88
CA PHE A 140 3.26 18.54 -0.35
C PHE A 140 4.56 17.85 -0.77
N LYS A 141 5.66 18.62 -0.70
CA LYS A 141 7.04 18.16 -0.91
C LYS A 141 7.97 18.82 0.09
N TRP A 142 8.99 18.06 0.51
CA TRP A 142 10.10 18.60 1.27
C TRP A 142 11.00 19.46 0.37
N GLN A 143 11.55 20.53 0.94
CA GLN A 143 12.61 21.30 0.29
C GLN A 143 13.91 20.47 0.31
N PRO A 144 14.54 20.22 -0.85
CA PRO A 144 15.79 19.47 -0.89
C PRO A 144 16.89 20.16 -0.09
N GLY A 145 17.53 19.42 0.83
CA GLY A 145 18.70 19.87 1.58
C GLY A 145 18.47 20.99 2.60
N LYS A 146 17.20 21.33 2.90
CA LYS A 146 16.82 22.38 3.86
C LYS A 146 15.58 21.98 4.66
N ASN A 147 15.24 22.79 5.66
CA ASN A 147 14.11 22.55 6.56
C ASN A 147 12.85 23.32 6.12
N GLY A 148 12.35 23.04 4.92
CA GLY A 148 11.16 23.68 4.36
C GLY A 148 10.21 22.68 3.69
N ILE A 149 8.97 23.10 3.47
CA ILE A 149 7.98 22.37 2.67
C ILE A 149 7.36 23.29 1.63
N ALA A 150 6.99 22.73 0.48
CA ALA A 150 6.08 23.34 -0.49
C ALA A 150 4.79 22.50 -0.52
N TYR A 151 3.64 23.15 -0.69
CA TYR A 151 2.34 22.45 -0.69
C TYR A 151 1.33 23.11 -1.63
N LEU A 152 0.30 22.35 -1.99
CA LEU A 152 -0.82 22.82 -2.80
C LEU A 152 -2.08 22.88 -1.94
N SER A 153 -2.72 24.05 -1.91
CA SER A 153 -4.05 24.27 -1.34
C SER A 153 -4.94 24.97 -2.34
N ARG A 154 -6.26 24.78 -2.19
CA ARG A 154 -7.23 25.55 -2.96
C ARG A 154 -7.45 26.88 -2.26
N GLU A 155 -7.50 27.94 -3.03
CA GLU A 155 -7.95 29.22 -2.51
C GLU A 155 -9.45 29.15 -2.20
N MET A 156 -9.81 29.56 -0.99
CA MET A 156 -11.21 29.73 -0.61
C MET A 156 -11.66 31.12 -1.06
N ILE A 157 -12.45 31.19 -2.14
CA ILE A 157 -13.08 32.46 -2.54
C ILE A 157 -14.30 32.68 -1.62
N PRO A 158 -14.33 33.71 -0.77
CA PRO A 158 -15.49 34.01 0.04
C PRO A 158 -16.65 34.37 -0.89
N ILE A 159 -17.77 33.65 -0.76
CA ILE A 159 -18.99 34.02 -1.46
C ILE A 159 -19.47 35.33 -0.84
N ALA A 160 -19.42 36.44 -1.58
CA ALA A 160 -19.94 37.71 -1.08
C ALA A 160 -21.40 37.51 -0.67
N LYS A 161 -21.74 37.84 0.59
CA LYS A 161 -23.14 37.87 1.04
C LYS A 161 -23.88 38.85 0.12
N LYS A 162 -24.85 38.34 -0.62
CA LYS A 162 -25.80 39.18 -1.36
C LYS A 162 -26.69 39.84 -0.29
N ASN A 163 -26.53 41.15 -0.10
CA ASN A 163 -27.40 41.96 0.74
C ASN A 163 -28.81 42.02 0.16
#